data_AF-A0A7J3Z6A2-F1
#
_entry.id   AF-A0A7J3Z6A2-F1
#
_cell.length_a   1.000
_cell.length_b   1.000
_cell.length_c   1.000
_cell.angle_alpha   90.00
_cell.angle_beta   90.00
_cell.angle_gamma   90.00
#
_symmetry.space_group_name_H-M   'P 1'
#
loop_
_entity.id
_entity.type
_entity.pdbx_description
1 polymer ?
#
loop_
_entity_poly.entity_id
_entity_poly.type
_entity_poly.pdbx_seq_one_letter_code
_entity_poly.pdbx_strand_id
1 'polypeptide(L)'
;MSLRVTTVDRAKLSSVIRKNISSRIPGYLEVLEAHCRKMFGKSCIDLFFDEPESFRAVLFTRYNNDVNPVYFAIKYLFLRAILTALDMLELEEELARDFIENPLLFKEKFHKILKI
;
A
#
# COMPACT_ATOMS: atom_id res chain seq x y z
N MET A 1 -5.06 -20.19 -24.15
CA MET A 1 -4.68 -18.80 -23.83
C MET A 1 -3.57 -18.84 -22.80
N SER A 2 -2.37 -18.42 -23.18
CA SER A 2 -1.19 -18.42 -22.31
C SER A 2 -1.34 -17.29 -21.27
N LEU A 3 -1.45 -17.65 -20.00
CA LEU A 3 -1.28 -16.72 -18.89
C LEU A 3 0.17 -16.25 -18.92
N ARG A 4 0.43 -15.10 -19.54
CA ARG A 4 1.76 -14.47 -19.48
C ARG A 4 2.07 -14.23 -18.01
N VAL A 5 3.05 -14.96 -17.50
CA VAL A 5 3.65 -14.73 -16.19
C VAL A 5 4.53 -13.50 -16.32
N THR A 6 3.95 -12.31 -16.22
CA THR A 6 4.70 -11.09 -15.99
C THR A 6 4.92 -10.98 -14.49
N THR A 7 6.15 -11.24 -14.04
CA THR A 7 6.65 -10.76 -12.73
C THR A 7 6.38 -9.26 -12.65
N VAL A 8 5.67 -8.83 -11.61
CA VAL A 8 5.29 -7.43 -11.49
C VAL A 8 6.49 -6.63 -11.00
N ASP A 9 6.92 -5.64 -11.78
CA ASP A 9 8.05 -4.79 -11.43
C ASP A 9 7.68 -3.84 -10.27
N ARG A 10 8.30 -4.06 -9.11
CA ARG A 10 8.13 -3.24 -7.91
C ARG A 10 8.46 -1.77 -8.15
N ALA A 11 9.47 -1.46 -8.96
CA ALA A 11 9.82 -0.07 -9.26
C ALA A 11 8.69 0.61 -10.04
N LYS A 12 8.09 -0.11 -11.00
CA LYS A 12 6.92 0.36 -11.74
C LYS A 12 5.72 0.58 -10.82
N LEU A 13 5.39 -0.35 -9.93
CA LEU A 13 4.28 -0.16 -8.98
C LEU A 13 4.54 0.99 -8.02
N SER A 14 5.77 1.12 -7.54
CA SER A 14 6.17 2.24 -6.68
C SER A 14 5.95 3.58 -7.39
N SER A 15 6.30 3.67 -8.67
CA SER A 15 6.04 4.86 -9.48
C SER A 15 4.54 5.13 -9.66
N VAL A 16 3.72 4.08 -9.82
CA VAL A 16 2.26 4.21 -9.95
C VAL A 16 1.65 4.78 -8.67
N ILE A 17 2.05 4.26 -7.50
CA ILE A 17 1.60 4.77 -6.20
C ILE A 17 2.01 6.24 -6.05
N ARG A 18 3.30 6.56 -6.25
CA ARG A 18 3.81 7.94 -6.11
C ARG A 18 3.04 8.91 -7.00
N LYS A 19 2.81 8.56 -8.27
CA LYS A 19 2.08 9.41 -9.22
C LYS A 19 0.62 9.59 -8.79
N ASN A 20 -0.07 8.53 -8.40
CA ASN A 20 -1.47 8.59 -7.95
C ASN A 20 -1.64 9.45 -6.70
N ILE A 21 -0.78 9.27 -5.71
CA ILE A 21 -0.84 10.05 -4.45
C ILE A 21 -0.55 11.51 -4.74
N SER A 22 0.54 11.81 -5.45
CA SER A 22 0.97 13.18 -5.73
C SER A 22 -0.06 13.95 -6.55
N SER A 23 -0.80 13.29 -7.45
CA SER A 23 -1.86 13.94 -8.24
C SER A 23 -3.14 14.20 -7.46
N ARG A 24 -3.40 13.43 -6.39
CA ARG A 24 -4.62 13.55 -5.58
C ARG A 24 -4.42 14.44 -4.36
N ILE A 25 -3.30 14.27 -3.67
CA ILE A 25 -2.98 14.95 -2.42
C ILE A 25 -1.49 15.33 -2.44
N PRO A 26 -1.13 16.46 -3.07
CA PRO A 26 0.25 16.96 -3.09
C PRO A 26 0.81 17.10 -1.67
N GLY A 27 2.06 16.69 -1.46
CA GLY A 27 2.73 16.77 -0.14
C GLY A 27 2.37 15.64 0.83
N TYR A 28 1.36 14.82 0.53
CA TYR A 28 0.93 13.74 1.44
C TYR A 28 2.02 12.70 1.64
N LEU A 29 2.63 12.23 0.54
CA LEU A 29 3.61 11.17 0.61
C LEU A 29 4.88 11.66 1.32
N GLU A 30 5.30 12.90 1.11
CA GLU A 30 6.47 13.51 1.73
C GLU A 30 6.32 13.58 3.26
N VAL A 31 5.14 14.00 3.74
CA VAL A 31 4.83 14.01 5.17
C VAL A 31 4.82 12.59 5.72
N LEU A 32 4.14 11.66 5.05
CA LEU A 32 4.08 10.27 5.50
C LEU A 32 5.46 9.63 5.52
N GLU A 33 6.31 9.92 4.53
CA GLU A 33 7.68 9.43 4.40
C GLU A 33 8.53 9.84 5.59
N ALA A 34 8.37 11.08 6.09
CA ALA A 34 9.03 11.53 7.30
C ALA A 34 8.64 10.67 8.51
N HIS A 35 7.37 10.26 8.63
CA HIS A 35 6.92 9.36 9.69
C HIS A 35 7.49 7.94 9.53
N CYS A 36 7.44 7.37 8.33
CA CYS A 36 7.99 6.04 8.05
C CYS A 36 9.49 5.96 8.37
N ARG A 37 10.26 6.96 7.92
CA ARG A 37 11.69 7.04 8.23
C ARG A 37 11.97 7.26 9.70
N LYS A 38 11.19 8.12 10.37
CA LYS A 38 11.34 8.37 11.81
C LYS A 38 11.08 7.12 12.65
N MET A 39 10.07 6.33 12.31
CA MET A 39 9.66 5.16 13.10
C MET A 39 10.46 3.89 12.78
N PHE A 40 10.78 3.65 11.50
CA PHE A 40 11.35 2.37 11.04
C PHE A 40 12.57 2.51 10.12
N GLY A 41 13.02 3.72 9.81
CA GLY A 41 14.20 3.95 8.96
C GLY A 41 14.01 3.60 7.47
N LYS A 42 12.78 3.29 7.02
CA LYS A 42 12.47 2.86 5.65
C LYS A 42 11.49 3.80 4.96
N SER A 43 11.42 3.72 3.63
CA SER A 43 10.39 4.44 2.86
C SER A 43 9.01 3.86 3.16
N CYS A 44 7.95 4.66 3.05
CA CYS A 44 6.59 4.16 3.25
C CYS A 44 6.20 3.11 2.22
N ILE A 45 6.69 3.24 0.99
CA ILE A 45 6.41 2.26 -0.06
C ILE A 45 7.13 0.94 0.26
N ASP A 46 8.36 0.97 0.76
CA ASP A 46 9.05 -0.26 1.17
C ASP A 46 8.34 -0.93 2.35
N LEU A 47 7.95 -0.15 3.36
CA LEU A 47 7.15 -0.70 4.47
C LEU A 47 5.82 -1.28 3.98
N PHE A 48 5.13 -0.61 3.06
CA PHE A 48 3.87 -1.09 2.51
C PHE A 48 4.03 -2.46 1.81
N PHE A 49 5.09 -2.65 1.03
CA PHE A 49 5.36 -3.93 0.37
C PHE A 49 5.90 -5.00 1.32
N ASP A 50 6.89 -4.68 2.14
CA ASP A 50 7.69 -5.69 2.84
C ASP A 50 7.26 -5.92 4.29
N GLU A 51 6.78 -4.87 4.95
CA GLU A 51 6.47 -4.83 6.39
C GLU A 51 5.13 -4.11 6.65
N PRO A 52 4.01 -4.63 6.13
CA PRO A 52 2.72 -3.94 6.20
C PRO A 52 2.24 -3.70 7.64
N GLU A 53 2.67 -4.52 8.61
CA GLU A 53 2.43 -4.27 10.03
C GLU A 53 3.10 -2.99 10.52
N SER A 54 4.36 -2.77 10.16
CA SER A 54 5.08 -1.53 10.46
C SER A 54 4.45 -0.35 9.75
N PHE A 55 4.06 -0.51 8.48
CA PHE A 55 3.36 0.56 7.76
C PHE A 55 2.01 0.91 8.39
N ARG A 56 1.25 -0.11 8.82
CA ARG A 56 0.01 0.06 9.58
C ARG A 56 0.26 0.86 10.85
N ALA A 57 1.28 0.51 11.62
CA ALA A 57 1.64 1.24 12.83
C ALA A 57 1.95 2.73 12.56
N VAL A 58 2.62 3.05 11.44
CA VAL A 58 2.83 4.45 11.01
C VAL A 58 1.49 5.16 10.79
N LEU A 59 0.58 4.55 10.03
CA LEU A 59 -0.71 5.16 9.72
C LEU A 59 -1.58 5.34 10.96
N PHE A 60 -1.69 4.32 11.82
CA PHE A 60 -2.43 4.45 13.09
C PHE A 60 -1.82 5.54 13.97
N THR A 61 -0.49 5.63 14.07
CA THR A 61 0.18 6.71 14.81
C THR A 61 -0.14 8.08 14.22
N ARG A 62 -0.07 8.22 12.89
CA ARG A 62 -0.34 9.48 12.18
C ARG A 62 -1.78 9.97 12.38
N TYR A 63 -2.72 9.04 12.51
CA TYR A 63 -4.14 9.31 12.61
C TYR A 63 -4.71 9.10 14.01
N ASN A 64 -3.87 9.18 15.05
CA ASN A 64 -4.31 9.08 16.46
C ASN A 64 -5.12 7.82 16.76
N ASN A 65 -4.72 6.71 16.16
CA ASN A 65 -5.36 5.40 16.20
C ASN A 65 -6.77 5.32 15.59
N ASP A 66 -7.20 6.32 14.82
CA ASP A 66 -8.47 6.25 14.09
C ASP A 66 -8.35 5.33 12.87
N VAL A 67 -9.20 4.30 12.82
CA VAL A 67 -9.22 3.28 11.77
C VAL A 67 -9.71 3.83 10.42
N ASN A 68 -10.64 4.78 10.43
CA ASN A 68 -11.28 5.28 9.20
C ASN A 68 -10.28 5.96 8.24
N PRO A 69 -9.45 6.91 8.67
CA PRO A 69 -8.44 7.52 7.80
C PRO A 69 -7.33 6.54 7.41
N VAL A 70 -6.99 5.56 8.24
CA VAL A 70 -6.03 4.50 7.88
C VAL A 70 -6.59 3.65 6.74
N TYR A 71 -7.82 3.16 6.89
CA TYR A 71 -8.53 2.39 5.88
C TYR A 71 -8.66 3.18 4.57
N PHE A 72 -9.03 4.48 4.66
CA PHE A 72 -9.10 5.36 3.50
C PHE A 72 -7.75 5.47 2.77
N ALA A 73 -6.66 5.73 3.52
CA ALA A 73 -5.33 5.88 2.94
C ALA A 73 -4.93 4.60 2.20
N ILE A 74 -5.07 3.44 2.84
CA ILE A 74 -4.71 2.15 2.24
C ILE A 74 -5.55 1.85 1.01
N LYS A 75 -6.87 1.92 1.14
CA LYS A 75 -7.79 1.59 0.06
C LYS A 75 -7.59 2.49 -1.15
N TYR A 76 -7.69 3.80 -0.97
CA TYR A 76 -7.83 4.75 -2.08
C TYR A 76 -6.51 5.35 -2.57
N LEU A 77 -5.47 5.39 -1.73
CA LEU A 77 -4.19 6.03 -2.10
C LEU A 77 -3.15 5.01 -2.54
N PHE A 78 -3.05 3.87 -1.83
CA PHE A 78 -2.06 2.83 -2.11
C PHE A 78 -2.64 1.71 -2.99
N LEU A 79 -3.65 0.98 -2.51
CA LEU A 79 -4.16 -0.20 -3.19
C LEU A 79 -4.83 0.12 -4.52
N ARG A 80 -5.76 1.09 -4.56
CA ARG A 80 -6.47 1.46 -5.79
C ARG A 80 -5.53 1.71 -6.97
N ALA A 81 -4.41 2.39 -6.72
CA ALA A 81 -3.43 2.71 -7.76
C ALA A 81 -2.83 1.43 -8.37
N ILE A 82 -2.46 0.48 -7.52
CA ILE A 82 -1.85 -0.79 -7.92
C ILE A 82 -2.88 -1.67 -8.61
N LEU A 83 -4.05 -1.85 -8.00
CA LEU A 83 -5.10 -2.73 -8.50
C LEU A 83 -5.71 -2.22 -9.81
N THR A 84 -5.81 -0.90 -10.00
CA THR A 84 -6.17 -0.33 -11.31
C THR A 84 -5.12 -0.66 -12.37
N ALA A 85 -3.83 -0.57 -12.04
CA ALA A 85 -2.76 -0.88 -12.98
C ALA A 85 -2.65 -2.37 -13.32
N LEU A 86 -3.22 -3.24 -12.48
CA LEU A 86 -3.26 -4.69 -12.67
C LEU A 86 -4.60 -5.21 -13.20
N ASP A 87 -5.60 -4.35 -13.34
CA ASP A 87 -6.99 -4.73 -13.68
C ASP A 87 -7.60 -5.73 -12.67
N MET A 88 -7.43 -5.44 -11.37
CA MET A 88 -7.85 -6.29 -10.24
C MET A 88 -8.58 -5.49 -9.15
N LEU A 89 -9.39 -4.49 -9.53
CA LEU A 89 -10.08 -3.59 -8.60
C LEU A 89 -11.07 -4.31 -7.68
N GLU A 90 -11.57 -5.48 -8.06
CA GLU A 90 -12.45 -6.31 -7.26
C GLU A 90 -11.84 -6.76 -5.93
N LEU A 91 -10.50 -6.81 -5.82
CA LEU A 91 -9.79 -7.20 -4.60
C LEU A 91 -9.58 -6.05 -3.62
N GLU A 92 -9.94 -4.82 -3.98
CA GLU A 92 -9.62 -3.61 -3.22
C GLU A 92 -10.21 -3.64 -1.81
N GLU A 93 -11.48 -4.00 -1.67
CA GLU A 93 -12.19 -4.04 -0.38
C GLU A 93 -11.60 -5.09 0.55
N GLU A 94 -11.34 -6.29 0.01
CA GLU A 94 -10.77 -7.41 0.76
C GLU A 94 -9.37 -7.08 1.27
N LEU A 95 -8.48 -6.62 0.39
CA LEU A 95 -7.10 -6.31 0.78
C LEU A 95 -7.03 -5.13 1.76
N ALA A 96 -7.88 -4.12 1.61
CA ALA A 96 -7.93 -3.01 2.56
C ALA A 96 -8.36 -3.47 3.95
N ARG A 97 -9.34 -4.38 4.02
CA ARG A 97 -9.78 -4.98 5.29
C ARG A 97 -8.70 -5.84 5.91
N ASP A 98 -8.09 -6.73 5.13
CA ASP A 98 -7.01 -7.58 5.59
C ASP A 98 -5.85 -6.75 6.12
N PHE A 99 -5.50 -5.63 5.47
CA PHE A 99 -4.47 -4.73 5.98
C PHE A 99 -4.79 -4.21 7.38
N ILE A 100 -6.06 -3.87 7.65
CA ILE A 100 -6.49 -3.36 8.96
C ILE A 100 -6.58 -4.46 10.00
N GLU A 101 -7.11 -5.63 9.67
CA GLU A 101 -7.44 -6.68 10.63
C GLU A 101 -6.29 -7.66 10.83
N ASN A 102 -5.60 -8.04 9.75
CA ASN A 102 -4.54 -9.04 9.75
C ASN A 102 -3.45 -8.71 8.69
N PRO A 103 -2.47 -7.85 9.04
CA PRO A 103 -1.40 -7.43 8.14
C PRO A 103 -0.58 -8.58 7.55
N LEU A 104 -0.51 -9.73 8.25
CA LEU A 104 0.19 -10.91 7.76
C LEU A 104 -0.58 -11.56 6.61
N LEU A 105 -1.90 -11.77 6.77
CA LEU A 105 -2.76 -12.27 5.70
C LEU A 105 -2.76 -11.34 4.49
N PHE A 106 -2.80 -10.03 4.73
CA PHE A 106 -2.64 -9.02 3.70
C PHE A 106 -1.33 -9.24 2.93
N LYS A 107 -0.19 -9.38 3.63
CA LYS A 107 1.12 -9.58 3.02
C LYS A 107 1.12 -10.81 2.12
N GLU A 108 0.64 -11.94 2.62
CA GLU A 108 0.60 -13.21 1.89
C GLU A 108 -0.23 -13.11 0.60
N LYS A 109 -1.45 -12.58 0.70
CA LYS A 109 -2.33 -12.40 -0.47
C LYS A 109 -1.74 -11.40 -1.45
N PHE A 110 -1.25 -10.27 -0.97
CA PHE A 110 -0.69 -9.21 -1.79
C PHE A 110 0.56 -9.68 -2.53
N HIS A 111 1.49 -10.36 -1.85
CA HIS A 111 2.68 -10.95 -2.46
C HIS A 111 2.32 -12.00 -3.49
N LYS A 112 1.31 -12.84 -3.22
CA LYS A 112 0.80 -13.82 -4.19
C LYS A 112 0.26 -13.16 -5.46
N ILE A 113 -0.47 -12.06 -5.34
CA ILE A 113 -0.98 -11.28 -6.48
C ILE A 113 0.17 -10.72 -7.32
N LEU A 114 1.18 -10.18 -6.64
CA LEU A 114 2.33 -9.54 -7.28
C LEU A 114 3.39 -10.53 -7.78
N LYS A 115 3.33 -11.78 -7.29
CA LYS A 115 4.32 -12.84 -7.53
C LYS A 115 5.72 -12.41 -7.07
N ILE A 116 5.80 -11.83 -5.87
CA ILE A 116 7.04 -11.40 -5.18
C ILE A 116 7.19 -12.09 -3.84
#